data_AF-A0A1I0HES4-F1
#
_entry.id   AF-A0A1I0HES4-F1
#
_cell.length_a   1.000
_cell.length_b   1.000
_cell.length_c   1.000
_cell.angle_alpha   90.00
_cell.angle_beta   90.00
_cell.angle_gamma   90.00
#
_symmetry.space_group_name_H-M   'P 1'
#
loop_
_entity.id
_entity.type
_entity.pdbx_description
1 polymer ?
#
loop_
_entity_poly.entity_id
_entity_poly.type
_entity_poly.pdbx_seq_one_letter_code
_entity_poly.pdbx_strand_id
1 'polypeptide(L)'
;MREVGSYLTADQWGAVYPRSGFLHQPDDYKTAAVIAQRAGDITTRRGQIHVYLPMAARPHDGYWPAGALKEGDSASGKWQELAPTLSPSCAVFPNSGPRIEAEDGAYAWALWRPYSCCERRGQTFLGSTGGQ
;
A
#
# COMPACT_ATOMS: atom_id res chain seq x y z
N MET A 1 -11.98 -1.78 12.64
CA MET A 1 -10.76 -1.03 12.97
C MET A 1 -9.65 -1.49 12.01
N ARG A 2 -8.77 -0.62 11.52
CA ARG A 2 -7.70 -1.00 10.57
C ARG A 2 -6.34 -0.94 11.26
N GLU A 3 -5.62 -2.05 11.18
CA GLU A 3 -4.39 -2.31 11.91
C GLU A 3 -3.38 -2.97 10.96
N VAL A 4 -2.09 -2.71 11.18
CA VAL A 4 -1.01 -3.52 10.61
C VAL A 4 -0.78 -4.69 11.56
N GLY A 5 -1.21 -5.87 11.11
CA GLY A 5 -1.10 -7.10 11.88
C GLY A 5 -2.39 -7.50 12.58
N SER A 6 -2.27 -8.47 13.48
CA SER A 6 -3.43 -9.04 14.17
C SER A 6 -3.08 -9.47 15.60
N TYR A 7 -3.94 -9.09 16.54
CA TYR A 7 -3.91 -9.60 17.92
C TYR A 7 -4.11 -11.12 17.98
N LEU A 8 -4.91 -11.69 17.07
CA LEU A 8 -5.20 -13.13 17.07
C LEU A 8 -3.98 -13.98 16.73
N THR A 9 -3.05 -13.43 15.95
CA THR A 9 -1.80 -14.10 15.57
C THR A 9 -0.61 -13.63 16.39
N ALA A 10 -0.85 -12.81 17.43
CA ALA A 10 0.18 -12.16 18.24
C ALA A 10 1.25 -11.39 17.41
N ASP A 11 0.89 -10.92 16.21
CA ASP A 11 1.79 -10.18 15.31
C ASP A 11 1.19 -8.81 15.03
N GLN A 12 0.99 -8.04 16.10
CA GLN A 12 0.41 -6.70 16.06
C GLN A 12 1.51 -5.65 15.98
N TRP A 13 1.53 -4.86 14.90
CA TRP A 13 2.54 -3.80 14.69
C TRP A 13 1.98 -2.44 15.07
N GLY A 14 0.71 -2.16 14.78
CA GLY A 14 0.05 -0.95 15.24
C GLY A 14 -1.12 -0.48 14.39
N ALA A 15 -1.80 0.55 14.89
CA ALA A 15 -3.02 1.07 14.28
C ALA A 15 -2.75 1.97 13.08
N VAL A 16 -3.58 1.85 12.05
CA VAL A 16 -3.56 2.76 10.89
C VAL A 16 -4.16 4.12 11.26
N TYR A 17 -5.07 4.15 12.23
CA TYR A 17 -5.73 5.36 12.71
C TYR A 17 -5.50 5.58 14.23
N PRO A 18 -5.48 6.84 14.69
CA PRO A 18 -5.41 8.06 13.89
C PRO A 18 -4.07 8.15 13.13
N ARG A 19 -4.06 8.83 11.97
CA ARG A 19 -2.85 9.01 11.14
C ARG A 19 -1.95 10.14 11.70
N SER A 20 -1.71 10.14 13.00
CA SER A 20 -0.75 11.05 13.64
C SER A 20 0.69 10.65 13.26
N GLY A 21 1.64 11.57 13.40
CA GLY A 21 3.07 11.28 13.20
C GLY A 21 3.70 10.38 14.27
N PHE A 22 2.92 9.97 15.28
CA PHE A 22 3.37 9.17 16.41
C PHE A 22 2.60 7.85 16.51
N LEU A 23 3.25 6.84 17.07
CA LEU A 23 2.68 5.54 17.43
C LEU A 23 3.30 5.09 18.76
N HIS A 24 2.50 4.52 19.65
CA HIS A 24 3.02 3.92 20.89
C HIS A 24 3.41 2.46 20.61
N GLN A 25 4.65 2.24 20.17
CA GLN A 25 5.20 0.92 19.85
C GLN A 25 6.69 0.91 20.25
N PRO A 26 7.14 -0.04 21.08
CA PRO A 26 8.55 -0.11 21.53
C PRO A 26 9.56 -0.53 20.45
N ASP A 27 9.09 -1.06 19.34
CA ASP A 27 9.91 -1.55 18.21
C ASP A 27 9.91 -0.49 17.10
N ASP A 28 11.08 0.11 16.84
CA ASP A 28 11.23 1.22 15.91
C ASP A 28 10.97 0.81 14.46
N TYR A 29 11.45 -0.37 14.06
CA TYR A 29 11.15 -0.95 12.74
C TYR A 29 9.63 -1.09 12.51
N LYS A 30 8.88 -1.66 13.47
CA LYS A 30 7.41 -1.79 13.37
C LYS A 30 6.73 -0.43 13.34
N THR A 31 7.22 0.50 14.14
CA THR A 31 6.70 1.87 14.18
C THR A 31 6.83 2.53 12.82
N ALA A 32 8.04 2.53 12.27
CA ALA A 32 8.33 3.16 11.00
C ALA A 32 7.60 2.46 9.83
N ALA A 33 7.42 1.13 9.87
CA ALA A 33 6.58 0.40 8.90
C ALA A 33 5.10 0.83 8.96
N VAL A 34 4.54 1.03 10.15
CA VAL A 34 3.17 1.57 10.30
C VAL A 34 3.07 3.01 9.79
N ILE A 35 4.08 3.84 10.04
CA ILE A 35 4.12 5.21 9.49
C ILE A 35 4.19 5.18 7.96
N ALA A 36 5.02 4.31 7.37
CA ALA A 36 5.07 4.11 5.93
C ALA A 36 3.69 3.68 5.37
N GLN A 37 3.02 2.75 6.04
CA GLN A 37 1.67 2.34 5.68
C GLN A 37 0.67 3.51 5.72
N ARG A 38 0.72 4.35 6.76
CA ARG A 38 -0.11 5.57 6.87
C ARG A 38 0.16 6.55 5.73
N ALA A 39 1.42 6.74 5.32
CA ALA A 39 1.79 7.56 4.18
C ALA A 39 1.27 6.98 2.85
N GLY A 40 1.38 5.67 2.66
CA GLY A 40 0.79 4.97 1.51
C GLY A 40 -0.73 5.13 1.45
N ASP A 41 -1.41 5.12 2.60
CA ASP A 41 -2.84 5.37 2.71
C ASP A 41 -3.22 6.80 2.29
N ILE A 42 -2.45 7.82 2.69
CA ILE A 42 -2.68 9.23 2.32
C ILE A 42 -2.60 9.42 0.81
N THR A 43 -1.65 8.77 0.17
CA THR A 43 -1.38 8.96 -1.26
C THR A 43 -2.32 8.16 -2.16
N THR A 44 -2.99 7.12 -1.64
CA THR A 44 -3.71 6.15 -2.50
C THR A 44 -5.22 6.08 -2.24
N ARG A 45 -5.71 6.76 -1.20
CA ARG A 45 -7.14 6.80 -0.87
C ARG A 45 -7.76 8.15 -1.18
N ARG A 46 -8.99 8.14 -1.68
CA ARG A 46 -9.80 9.34 -1.94
C ARG A 46 -10.85 9.53 -0.84
N GLY A 47 -11.32 10.77 -0.65
CA GLY A 47 -12.47 11.09 0.22
C GLY A 47 -12.27 10.80 1.70
N GLN A 48 -11.04 10.93 2.20
CA GLN A 48 -10.71 10.71 3.62
C GLN A 48 -10.80 12.05 4.39
N ILE A 49 -11.13 11.98 5.69
CA ILE A 49 -11.26 13.16 6.57
C ILE A 49 -9.88 13.78 6.85
N HIS A 50 -9.73 15.10 6.67
CA HIS A 50 -8.50 15.95 6.63
C HIS A 50 -7.87 16.12 5.23
N VAL A 51 -6.61 16.60 5.16
CA VAL A 51 -5.91 16.88 3.89
C VAL A 51 -5.43 15.58 3.24
N TYR A 52 -5.97 15.27 2.07
CA TYR A 52 -5.48 14.22 1.17
C TYR A 52 -5.21 14.85 -0.17
N LEU A 53 -3.96 14.73 -0.62
CA LEU A 53 -3.57 14.96 -2.00
C LEU A 53 -3.28 13.59 -2.61
N PRO A 54 -4.33 12.79 -2.92
CA PRO A 54 -4.12 11.44 -3.41
C PRO A 54 -3.45 11.48 -4.78
N MET A 55 -2.34 10.77 -4.91
CA MET A 55 -1.67 10.46 -6.17
C MET A 55 -2.31 9.24 -6.84
N ALA A 56 -3.65 9.18 -6.80
CA ALA A 56 -4.41 8.14 -7.45
C ALA A 56 -4.81 8.60 -8.85
N ALA A 57 -4.54 7.79 -9.87
CA ALA A 57 -5.06 8.01 -11.22
C ALA A 57 -6.55 7.66 -11.29
N ARG A 58 -7.24 8.11 -12.34
CA ARG A 58 -8.65 7.76 -12.60
C ARG A 58 -8.70 6.59 -13.59
N PRO A 59 -9.52 5.57 -13.34
CA PRO A 59 -9.72 4.49 -14.30
C PRO A 59 -10.35 5.02 -15.59
N HIS A 60 -9.99 4.41 -16.70
CA HIS A 60 -10.64 4.59 -18.01
C HIS A 60 -10.50 3.31 -18.83
N ASP A 61 -11.19 3.21 -19.95
CA ASP A 61 -11.12 2.03 -20.80
C ASP A 61 -9.65 1.74 -21.19
N GLY A 62 -9.21 0.49 -20.97
CA GLY A 62 -7.84 0.05 -21.22
C GLY A 62 -6.83 0.38 -20.11
N TYR A 63 -7.24 1.05 -19.02
CA TYR A 63 -6.36 1.42 -17.90
C TYR A 63 -7.05 1.26 -16.54
N TRP A 64 -6.50 0.37 -15.73
CA TRP A 64 -6.98 0.09 -14.37
C TRP A 64 -5.87 0.46 -13.38
N PRO A 65 -5.90 1.68 -12.83
CA PRO A 65 -4.91 2.10 -11.85
C PRO A 65 -5.02 1.30 -10.55
N ALA A 66 -3.92 1.25 -9.81
CA ALA A 66 -3.91 0.64 -8.48
C ALA A 66 -4.97 1.27 -7.57
N GLY A 67 -5.74 0.43 -6.86
CA GLY A 67 -6.78 0.87 -5.93
C GLY A 67 -6.24 1.48 -4.63
N ALA A 68 -7.03 1.44 -3.56
CA ALA A 68 -6.55 1.83 -2.23
C ALA A 68 -5.52 0.83 -1.70
N LEU A 69 -4.45 1.31 -1.03
CA LEU A 69 -3.54 0.41 -0.30
C LEU A 69 -4.28 -0.26 0.86
N LYS A 70 -3.99 -1.54 1.12
CA LYS A 70 -4.56 -2.29 2.24
C LYS A 70 -3.47 -3.11 2.93
N GLU A 71 -3.46 -3.07 4.26
CA GLU A 71 -2.52 -3.81 5.11
C GLU A 71 -2.65 -5.30 4.84
N GLY A 72 -1.52 -6.02 4.80
CA GLY A 72 -1.49 -7.46 4.54
C GLY A 72 -1.94 -7.91 3.13
N ASP A 73 -2.42 -7.00 2.28
CA ASP A 73 -2.96 -7.35 0.96
C ASP A 73 -1.97 -7.05 -0.16
N SER A 74 -1.27 -8.10 -0.60
CA SER A 74 -0.24 -8.00 -1.63
C SER A 74 -0.78 -7.64 -3.02
N ALA A 75 -2.09 -7.79 -3.26
CA ALA A 75 -2.75 -7.35 -4.48
C ALA A 75 -3.01 -5.83 -4.48
N SER A 76 -2.93 -5.19 -3.32
CA SER A 76 -3.03 -3.74 -3.21
C SER A 76 -1.68 -3.04 -3.37
N GLY A 77 -0.61 -3.64 -2.85
CA GLY A 77 0.76 -3.14 -2.95
C GLY A 77 1.74 -3.93 -2.06
N LYS A 78 3.03 -3.70 -2.26
CA LYS A 78 4.12 -4.29 -1.46
C LYS A 78 5.17 -3.23 -1.13
N TRP A 79 5.88 -3.44 -0.03
CA TRP A 79 6.94 -2.58 0.47
C TRP A 79 8.30 -3.24 0.24
N GLN A 80 9.25 -2.47 -0.26
CA GLN A 80 10.67 -2.85 -0.34
C GLN A 80 11.46 -1.97 0.63
N GLU A 81 12.24 -2.59 1.50
CA GLU A 81 13.18 -1.88 2.38
C GLU A 81 14.33 -1.29 1.58
N LEU A 82 14.61 -0.02 1.81
CA LEU A 82 15.72 0.73 1.21
C LEU A 82 16.79 1.09 2.24
N ALA A 83 16.38 1.43 3.46
CA ALA A 83 17.25 1.76 4.59
C ALA A 83 16.72 1.08 5.86
N PRO A 84 17.59 0.64 6.79
CA PRO A 84 19.05 0.86 6.80
C PRO A 84 19.84 -0.05 5.84
N THR A 85 19.26 -1.17 5.42
CA THR A 85 19.85 -2.08 4.42
C THR A 85 18.87 -2.28 3.27
N LEU A 86 19.36 -2.24 2.03
CA LEU A 86 18.54 -2.51 0.86
C LEU A 86 18.12 -3.99 0.82
N SER A 87 16.82 -4.25 0.76
CA SER A 87 16.28 -5.58 0.52
C SER A 87 16.07 -5.84 -0.97
N PRO A 88 16.47 -7.02 -1.50
CA PRO A 88 16.20 -7.41 -2.89
C PRO A 88 14.75 -7.90 -3.10
N SER A 89 13.92 -7.93 -2.06
CA SER A 89 12.57 -8.49 -2.09
C SER A 89 11.53 -7.50 -1.60
N CYS A 90 10.26 -7.76 -1.91
CA CYS A 90 9.14 -6.95 -1.46
C CYS A 90 8.16 -7.79 -0.64
N ALA A 91 7.63 -7.22 0.44
CA ALA A 91 6.68 -7.87 1.32
C ALA A 91 5.51 -6.94 1.68
N VAL A 92 4.44 -7.51 2.23
CA VAL A 92 3.41 -6.72 2.91
C VAL A 92 3.79 -6.54 4.38
N PHE A 93 3.10 -5.65 5.08
CA PHE A 93 3.16 -5.60 6.54
C PHE A 93 1.91 -6.26 7.15
N PRO A 94 2.05 -7.02 8.25
CA PRO A 94 3.31 -7.43 8.86
C PRO A 94 4.02 -8.51 8.00
N ASN A 95 5.31 -8.73 8.25
CA ASN A 95 6.07 -9.84 7.68
C ASN A 95 7.07 -10.45 8.68
N SER A 96 7.56 -11.64 8.34
CA SER A 96 8.55 -12.39 9.12
C SER A 96 9.98 -12.25 8.59
N GLY A 97 10.26 -11.21 7.79
CA GLY A 97 11.60 -10.94 7.27
C GLY A 97 12.55 -10.44 8.37
N PRO A 98 13.86 -10.35 8.07
CA PRO A 98 14.82 -9.70 8.96
C PRO A 98 14.39 -8.26 9.26
N ARG A 99 14.43 -7.87 10.53
CA ARG A 99 14.12 -6.50 10.99
C ARG A 99 15.42 -5.87 11.45
N ILE A 100 16.15 -5.29 10.50
CA ILE A 100 17.42 -4.63 10.79
C ILE A 100 17.10 -3.25 11.35
N GLU A 101 17.57 -2.98 12.57
CA GLU A 101 17.35 -1.70 13.23
C GLU A 101 18.28 -0.62 12.65
N ALA A 102 17.74 0.57 12.43
CA ALA A 102 18.51 1.74 12.02
C ALA A 102 19.03 2.45 13.27
N GLU A 103 20.34 2.64 13.40
CA GLU A 103 20.94 3.28 14.59
C GLU A 103 20.46 4.73 14.81
N ASP A 104 20.11 5.42 13.72
CA ASP A 104 19.60 6.79 13.71
C ASP A 104 18.06 6.86 13.61
N GLY A 105 17.37 5.71 13.60
CA GLY A 105 15.93 5.60 13.41
C GLY A 105 15.45 5.96 12.00
N ALA A 106 16.35 6.12 11.02
CA ALA A 106 16.00 6.52 9.66
C ALA A 106 15.70 5.30 8.76
N TYR A 107 14.45 4.87 8.78
CA TYR A 107 13.97 3.81 7.90
C TYR A 107 13.35 4.37 6.62
N ALA A 108 13.54 3.67 5.50
CA ALA A 108 12.96 4.06 4.22
C ALA A 108 12.42 2.84 3.47
N TRP A 109 11.24 3.00 2.86
CA TRP A 109 10.63 1.98 2.02
C TRP A 109 10.17 2.54 0.68
N ALA A 110 10.30 1.73 -0.38
CA ALA A 110 9.61 1.95 -1.63
C ALA A 110 8.25 1.21 -1.63
N LEU A 111 7.20 1.90 -2.09
CA LEU A 111 5.88 1.32 -2.27
C LEU A 111 5.68 0.89 -3.73
N TRP A 112 5.60 -0.43 -3.95
CA TRP A 112 5.30 -1.02 -5.25
C TRP A 112 3.79 -1.26 -5.39
N ARG A 113 3.22 -0.79 -6.50
CA ARG A 113 1.78 -0.83 -6.77
C ARG A 113 1.48 -1.57 -8.07
N PRO A 114 0.47 -2.45 -8.11
CA PRO A 114 0.09 -3.15 -9.32
C PRO A 114 -0.78 -2.25 -10.20
N TYR A 115 -0.27 -1.93 -11.39
CA TYR A 115 -1.03 -1.28 -12.45
C TYR A 115 -1.28 -2.30 -13.55
N SER A 116 -2.54 -2.47 -13.95
CA SER A 116 -2.89 -3.24 -15.15
C SER A 116 -3.26 -2.28 -16.28
N CYS A 117 -2.63 -2.47 -17.42
CA CYS A 117 -2.89 -1.70 -18.64
C CYS A 117 -3.07 -2.65 -19.81
N CYS A 118 -3.39 -2.08 -20.96
CA CYS A 118 -3.00 -2.63 -22.26
C CYS A 118 -3.81 -3.87 -22.70
N GLU A 119 -4.81 -4.30 -21.93
CA GLU A 119 -5.89 -5.11 -22.49
C GLU A 119 -6.76 -4.25 -23.42
N ARG A 120 -6.99 -4.71 -24.65
CA ARG A 120 -7.98 -4.10 -25.56
C ARG A 120 -9.39 -4.32 -24.99
N ARG A 121 -9.85 -3.38 -24.16
CA ARG A 121 -11.22 -3.28 -23.64
C ARG A 121 -11.82 -1.91 -24.01
N GLY A 122 -13.14 -1.74 -23.89
CA GLY A 122 -13.86 -0.52 -24.33
C GLY A 122 -14.50 -0.63 -25.73
N GLN A 123 -14.35 -1.77 -26.41
CA GLN A 123 -15.10 -2.05 -27.63
C GLN A 123 -16.56 -2.37 -27.24
N THR A 124 -17.43 -1.38 -27.36
CA THR A 124 -18.87 -1.59 -27.22
C THR A 124 -19.40 -2.10 -28.55
N PHE A 125 -19.96 -3.30 -28.57
CA PHE A 125 -20.62 -3.81 -29.77
C PHE A 125 -21.87 -2.98 -30.04
N LEU A 126 -21.84 -2.16 -31.10
CA LEU A 126 -22.96 -1.29 -31.49
C LEU A 126 -23.99 -1.99 -32.39
N GLY A 127 -23.65 -3.15 -32.94
CA GLY A 127 -24.50 -3.92 -33.84
C GLY A 127 -23.72 -4.47 -35.03
N SER A 128 -24.32 -5.44 -35.72
CA SER A 128 -23.80 -6.02 -36.96
C SER A 128 -24.89 -5.95 -38.02
N THR A 129 -24.58 -5.38 -39.18
CA THR A 129 -25.45 -5.41 -40.36
C THR A 129 -25.17 -6.68 -41.15
N GLY A 130 -25.46 -7.83 -40.55
CA GLY A 130 -25.28 -9.14 -41.17
C GLY A 130 -26.62 -9.73 -41.56
N GLY A 131 -27.02 -9.51 -42.82
CA GLY A 131 -28.08 -10.27 -43.49
C GLY A 131 -27.51 -10.91 -44.75
N GLN A 132 -27.25 -12.21 -44.69
CA GLN A 132 -27.33 -13.20 -45.78
C GLN A 132 -27.18 -14.60 -45.18
#